data_AF-A0A1C3NV20-F1
#
_entry.id   AF-A0A1C3NV20-F1
#
_cell.length_a   1.000
_cell.length_b   1.000
_cell.length_c   1.000
_cell.angle_alpha   90.00
_cell.angle_beta   90.00
_cell.angle_gamma   90.00
#
_symmetry.space_group_name_H-M   'P 1'
#
loop_
_entity.id
_entity.type
_entity.pdbx_description
1 polymer ?
#
loop_
_entity_poly.entity_id
_entity_poly.type
_entity_poly.pdbx_seq_one_letter_code
_entity_poly.pdbx_strand_id
1 'polypeptide(L)'
;MAEAGPLTIRDLINSDVTVRDAPIVELVGEVRRLHDRIHRWSPASWWEPCTTSTSGSDASSSGSGSAVGTRADRVRALAVELADLGREAGSGAPAGAGPPHLADHALADQIVVLATDIIEALVADAAGDTTVSGSPRRNDLAERARAAMYTARMDLETPRPRHGGGGS
;
A
#
# COMPACT_ATOMS: atom_id res chain seq x y z
N MET A 1 -19.55 32.68 4.16
CA MET A 1 -19.41 31.47 3.32
C MET A 1 -18.02 30.93 3.61
N ALA A 2 -17.90 29.87 4.40
CA ALA A 2 -16.61 29.24 4.67
C ALA A 2 -16.34 28.26 3.52
N GLU A 3 -15.33 28.56 2.70
CA GLU A 3 -14.79 27.62 1.74
C GLU A 3 -14.10 26.52 2.56
N ALA A 4 -14.64 25.30 2.52
CA ALA A 4 -13.95 24.15 3.08
C ALA A 4 -12.74 23.87 2.19
N GLY A 5 -11.54 24.26 2.64
CA GLY A 5 -10.30 23.89 1.96
C GLY A 5 -10.17 22.38 1.81
N PRO A 6 -9.37 21.89 0.84
CA PRO A 6 -9.18 20.46 0.64
C PRO A 6 -8.70 19.82 1.94
N LEU A 7 -9.44 18.81 2.41
CA LEU A 7 -9.12 18.08 3.64
C LEU A 7 -7.70 17.53 3.51
N THR A 8 -6.80 17.95 4.41
CA THR A 8 -5.44 17.43 4.39
C THR A 8 -5.41 16.02 4.98
N ILE A 9 -4.44 15.19 4.57
CA ILE A 9 -4.16 13.87 5.16
C ILE A 9 -4.12 13.93 6.70
N ARG A 10 -3.66 15.04 7.26
CA ARG A 10 -3.61 15.26 8.71
C ARG A 10 -5.00 15.42 9.35
N ASP A 11 -5.97 15.94 8.60
CA ASP A 11 -7.38 16.01 8.99
C ASP A 11 -8.08 14.66 8.79
N LEU A 12 -7.79 13.89 7.74
CA LEU A 12 -8.35 12.53 7.55
C LEU A 12 -7.78 11.50 8.56
N ILE A 13 -6.55 11.71 9.04
CA ILE A 13 -5.89 10.87 10.05
C ILE A 13 -6.29 11.25 11.48
N ASN A 14 -6.53 12.53 11.78
CA ASN A 14 -6.94 12.99 13.12
C ASN A 14 -8.46 13.14 13.28
N SER A 15 -9.19 13.37 12.21
CA SER A 15 -10.64 13.27 12.27
C SER A 15 -10.97 11.82 12.49
N ASP A 16 -11.73 11.58 13.55
CA ASP A 16 -12.61 10.44 13.72
C ASP A 16 -13.62 10.48 12.54
N VAL A 17 -13.12 10.29 11.31
CA VAL A 17 -13.95 10.05 10.15
C VAL A 17 -14.77 8.86 10.59
N THR A 18 -16.08 9.05 10.60
CA THR A 18 -17.10 8.13 11.08
C THR A 18 -17.20 6.88 10.21
N VAL A 19 -16.07 6.34 9.76
CA VAL A 19 -15.91 5.05 9.13
C VAL A 19 -16.05 4.02 10.24
N ARG A 20 -17.30 3.58 10.44
CA ARG A 20 -17.62 2.36 11.19
C ARG A 20 -17.37 1.10 10.36
N ASP A 21 -16.77 1.25 9.17
CA ASP A 21 -16.50 0.15 8.26
C ASP A 21 -15.14 -0.47 8.59
N ALA A 22 -15.18 -1.61 9.28
CA ALA A 22 -14.02 -2.35 9.76
C ALA A 22 -12.89 -2.49 8.71
N PRO A 23 -13.13 -2.93 7.46
CA PRO A 23 -12.08 -3.06 6.45
C PRO A 23 -11.35 -1.76 6.13
N ILE A 24 -12.03 -0.61 6.11
CA ILE A 24 -11.39 0.69 5.85
C ILE A 24 -10.59 1.16 7.07
N VAL A 25 -11.09 0.94 8.29
CA VAL A 25 -10.34 1.24 9.53
C VAL A 25 -9.04 0.44 9.58
N GLU A 26 -9.12 -0.84 9.24
CA GLU A 26 -7.95 -1.71 9.21
C GLU A 26 -6.94 -1.30 8.12
N LEU A 27 -7.42 -0.89 6.93
CA LEU A 27 -6.58 -0.32 5.89
C LEU A 27 -5.84 0.93 6.37
N VAL A 28 -6.54 1.89 6.99
CA VAL A 28 -5.93 3.10 7.58
C VAL A 28 -4.88 2.72 8.63
N GLY A 29 -5.16 1.72 9.45
CA GLY A 29 -4.21 1.19 10.42
C GLY A 29 -2.93 0.65 9.79
N GLU A 30 -3.04 -0.08 8.68
CA GLU A 30 -1.87 -0.60 7.95
C GLU A 30 -1.09 0.49 7.22
N VAL A 31 -1.76 1.47 6.62
CA VAL A 31 -1.10 2.66 6.01
C VAL A 31 -0.20 3.35 7.04
N ARG A 32 -0.73 3.63 8.24
CA ARG A 32 0.02 4.30 9.32
C ARG A 32 1.25 3.50 9.73
N ARG A 33 1.08 2.19 9.94
CA ARG A 33 2.18 1.29 10.33
C ARG A 33 3.28 1.25 9.28
N LEU A 34 2.92 1.15 8.01
CA LEU A 34 3.88 1.12 6.92
C LEU A 34 4.59 2.48 6.76
N HIS A 35 3.83 3.57 6.80
CA HIS A 35 4.37 4.93 6.70
C HIS A 35 5.36 5.24 7.81
N ASP A 36 4.98 5.04 9.08
CA ASP A 36 5.84 5.30 10.24
C ASP A 36 7.11 4.45 10.23
N ARG A 37 7.02 3.24 9.66
CA ARG A 37 8.17 2.36 9.50
C ARG A 37 9.15 2.92 8.47
N ILE A 38 8.67 3.25 7.28
CA ILE A 38 9.50 3.77 6.18
C ILE A 38 10.13 5.11 6.59
N HIS A 39 9.39 5.97 7.30
CA HIS A 39 9.91 7.25 7.81
C HIS A 39 11.06 7.11 8.81
N ARG A 40 11.23 5.94 9.44
CA ARG A 40 12.36 5.65 10.34
C ARG A 40 13.57 5.07 9.62
N TRP A 41 13.48 4.82 8.32
CA TRP A 41 14.59 4.25 7.55
C TRP A 41 15.70 5.27 7.34
N SER A 42 16.93 4.79 7.46
CA SER A 42 18.09 5.53 6.99
C SER A 42 18.14 5.48 5.44
N PRO A 43 18.84 6.41 4.78
CA PRO A 43 19.04 6.34 3.32
C PRO A 43 19.60 5.00 2.83
N ALA A 44 20.46 4.35 3.61
CA ALA A 44 21.03 3.04 3.27
C ALA A 44 19.99 1.91 3.30
N SER A 45 18.94 2.04 4.10
CA SER A 45 17.92 1.01 4.28
C SER A 45 17.03 0.81 3.06
N TRP A 46 16.96 1.79 2.15
CA TRP A 46 16.28 1.68 0.87
C TRP A 46 16.93 0.67 -0.07
N TRP A 47 18.26 0.56 0.01
CA TRP A 47 19.07 -0.34 -0.81
C TRP A 47 19.25 -1.73 -0.19
N GLU A 48 18.67 -1.95 0.99
CA GLU A 48 18.71 -3.27 1.60
C GLU A 48 17.91 -4.26 0.73
N PRO A 49 18.43 -5.48 0.52
CA PRO A 49 17.71 -6.53 -0.18
C PRO A 49 16.37 -6.83 0.51
N CYS A 50 15.32 -6.99 -0.29
CA CYS A 50 13.99 -7.41 0.12
C CYS A 50 13.72 -8.78 -0.49
N THR A 51 13.47 -9.78 0.34
CA THR A 51 13.02 -11.09 -0.14
C THR A 51 11.50 -11.04 -0.28
N THR A 52 10.97 -11.18 -1.49
CA THR A 52 9.54 -11.40 -1.65
C THR A 52 9.23 -12.79 -1.12
N SER A 53 8.41 -12.89 -0.09
CA SER A 53 7.96 -14.19 0.41
C SER A 53 6.88 -14.73 -0.53
N THR A 54 7.24 -15.04 -1.78
CA THR A 54 6.36 -15.76 -2.69
C THR A 54 6.37 -17.22 -2.24
N SER A 55 5.61 -17.51 -1.19
CA SER A 55 5.27 -18.87 -0.78
C SER A 55 4.23 -19.38 -1.77
N GLY A 56 4.68 -19.91 -2.91
CA GLY A 56 3.83 -20.49 -3.94
C GLY A 56 4.64 -21.28 -4.94
N SER A 57 4.62 -22.60 -4.78
CA SER A 57 5.21 -23.61 -5.65
C SER A 57 4.81 -23.41 -7.11
N ASP A 58 5.74 -23.01 -7.98
CA ASP A 58 5.74 -23.39 -9.40
C ASP A 58 7.18 -23.35 -9.92
N ALA A 59 7.88 -24.45 -9.67
CA ALA A 59 9.08 -24.78 -10.41
C ALA A 59 8.65 -25.27 -11.80
N SER A 60 8.48 -24.35 -12.75
CA SER A 60 8.70 -24.58 -14.20
C SER A 60 8.39 -23.34 -15.01
N SER A 61 9.40 -22.50 -15.24
CA SER A 61 9.71 -21.91 -16.55
C SER A 61 10.93 -21.01 -16.40
N SER A 62 11.94 -21.29 -17.24
CA SER A 62 13.10 -20.47 -17.58
C SER A 62 13.41 -19.24 -16.73
N GLY A 63 14.44 -19.37 -15.90
CA GLY A 63 15.48 -18.33 -15.80
C GLY A 63 15.03 -16.94 -15.40
N SER A 64 14.43 -16.79 -14.23
CA SER A 64 14.58 -15.57 -13.42
C SER A 64 14.30 -15.96 -11.98
N GLY A 65 15.35 -16.37 -11.25
CA GLY A 65 15.22 -16.60 -9.83
C GLY A 65 14.60 -15.36 -9.19
N SER A 66 13.60 -15.58 -8.33
CA SER A 66 13.00 -14.60 -7.40
C SER A 66 13.88 -13.35 -7.32
N ALA A 67 13.49 -12.29 -8.04
CA ALA A 67 14.30 -11.09 -8.10
C ALA A 67 14.36 -10.54 -6.68
N VAL A 68 15.52 -10.72 -6.04
CA VAL A 68 15.87 -10.05 -4.79
C VAL A 68 15.98 -8.57 -5.14
N GLY A 69 14.84 -7.90 -5.14
CA GLY A 69 14.74 -6.45 -5.31
C GLY A 69 15.22 -5.75 -4.05
N THR A 70 15.45 -4.45 -4.15
CA THR A 70 15.69 -3.62 -2.96
C THR A 70 14.38 -3.33 -2.23
N ARG A 71 14.45 -2.83 -0.99
CA ARG A 71 13.26 -2.30 -0.31
C ARG A 71 12.60 -1.20 -1.14
N ALA A 72 13.38 -0.35 -1.81
CA ALA A 72 12.84 0.65 -2.74
C ALA A 72 12.02 0.02 -3.87
N ASP A 73 12.52 -1.07 -4.47
CA ASP A 73 11.79 -1.78 -5.53
C ASP A 73 10.48 -2.39 -5.03
N ARG A 74 10.46 -2.94 -3.81
CA ARG A 74 9.21 -3.46 -3.21
C ARG A 74 8.19 -2.35 -2.95
N VAL A 75 8.64 -1.19 -2.46
CA VAL A 75 7.76 -0.03 -2.23
C VAL A 75 7.25 0.55 -3.55
N ARG A 76 8.08 0.60 -4.60
CA ARG A 76 7.62 0.99 -5.95
C ARG A 76 6.58 0.01 -6.50
N ALA A 77 6.79 -1.30 -6.34
CA ALA A 77 5.81 -2.31 -6.73
C ALA A 77 4.48 -2.12 -5.97
N LEU A 78 4.54 -1.86 -4.66
CA LEU A 78 3.34 -1.53 -3.88
C LEU A 78 2.65 -0.26 -4.40
N ALA A 79 3.39 0.78 -4.78
CA ALA A 79 2.79 1.99 -5.35
C ALA A 79 2.01 1.69 -6.65
N VAL A 80 2.52 0.79 -7.50
CA VAL A 80 1.80 0.35 -8.70
C VAL A 80 0.55 -0.44 -8.33
N GLU A 81 0.64 -1.40 -7.40
CA GLU A 81 -0.50 -2.17 -6.90
C GLU A 81 -1.61 -1.25 -6.34
N LEU A 82 -1.25 -0.23 -5.55
CA LEU A 82 -2.19 0.74 -5.01
C LEU A 82 -2.81 1.63 -6.09
N ALA A 83 -2.03 2.05 -7.09
CA ALA A 83 -2.58 2.85 -8.19
C ALA A 83 -3.63 2.07 -9.00
N ASP A 84 -3.41 0.77 -9.23
CA ASP A 84 -4.37 -0.09 -9.91
C ASP A 84 -5.63 -0.31 -9.06
N LEU A 85 -5.47 -0.55 -7.75
CA LEU A 85 -6.60 -0.66 -6.82
C LEU A 85 -7.40 0.66 -6.70
N GLY A 86 -6.72 1.82 -6.70
CA GLY A 86 -7.38 3.13 -6.70
C GLY A 86 -8.20 3.36 -7.96
N ARG A 87 -7.70 2.90 -9.11
CA ARG A 87 -8.45 2.93 -10.37
C ARG A 87 -9.69 2.03 -10.30
N GLU A 88 -9.55 0.81 -9.78
CA GLU A 88 -10.68 -0.09 -9.55
C GLU A 88 -11.71 0.48 -8.57
N ALA A 89 -11.26 1.28 -7.59
CA ALA A 89 -12.12 1.98 -6.63
C ALA A 89 -12.83 3.19 -7.26
N GLY A 90 -12.35 3.68 -8.40
CA GLY A 90 -12.89 4.85 -9.08
C GLY A 90 -12.27 6.18 -8.66
N SER A 91 -11.00 6.22 -8.23
CA SER A 91 -10.33 7.47 -7.84
C SER A 91 -10.13 8.50 -8.97
N GLY A 92 -10.59 8.18 -10.19
CA GLY A 92 -10.54 9.10 -11.34
C GLY A 92 -9.20 9.16 -12.06
N ALA A 93 -8.22 8.33 -11.67
CA ALA A 93 -6.93 8.25 -12.35
C ALA A 93 -7.09 7.74 -13.81
N PRO A 94 -6.45 8.40 -14.81
CA PRO A 94 -6.58 8.01 -16.21
C PRO A 94 -6.04 6.59 -16.48
N ALA A 95 -6.68 5.88 -17.42
CA ALA A 95 -6.29 4.52 -17.80
C ALA A 95 -4.86 4.48 -18.34
N GLY A 96 -4.02 3.58 -17.81
CA GLY A 96 -2.61 3.44 -18.19
C GLY A 96 -1.66 4.45 -17.55
N ALA A 97 -2.15 5.40 -16.74
CA ALA A 97 -1.27 6.23 -15.92
C ALA A 97 -0.78 5.43 -14.71
N GLY A 98 0.53 5.21 -14.65
CA GLY A 98 1.21 4.70 -13.47
C GLY A 98 1.58 5.81 -12.50
N PRO A 99 1.92 5.47 -11.25
CA PRO A 99 2.43 6.44 -10.29
C PRO A 99 3.71 7.10 -10.83
N PRO A 100 3.94 8.40 -10.60
CA PRO A 100 5.14 9.08 -11.05
C PRO A 100 6.40 8.43 -10.45
N HIS A 101 7.48 8.35 -11.22
CA HIS A 101 8.74 7.80 -10.70
C HIS A 101 9.42 8.83 -9.80
N LEU A 102 9.34 8.61 -8.48
CA LEU A 102 9.93 9.49 -7.48
C LEU A 102 11.25 8.93 -6.94
N ALA A 103 12.05 9.82 -6.35
CA ALA A 103 13.23 9.43 -5.58
C ALA A 103 12.82 8.61 -4.33
N ASP A 104 13.71 7.74 -3.85
CA ASP A 104 13.38 6.74 -2.82
C ASP A 104 12.77 7.34 -1.56
N HIS A 105 13.31 8.48 -1.10
CA HIS A 105 12.81 9.18 0.08
C HIS A 105 11.37 9.70 -0.07
N ALA A 106 10.92 9.97 -1.30
CA ALA A 106 9.57 10.44 -1.59
C ALA A 106 8.57 9.31 -1.84
N LEU A 107 9.04 8.05 -1.90
CA LEU A 107 8.15 6.88 -2.05
C LEU A 107 7.21 6.72 -0.84
N ALA A 108 7.64 7.11 0.36
CA ALA A 108 6.81 7.06 1.56
C ALA A 108 5.55 7.93 1.41
N ASP A 109 5.74 9.17 0.95
CA ASP A 109 4.65 10.13 0.73
C ASP A 109 3.74 9.67 -0.41
N GLN A 110 4.32 9.10 -1.47
CA GLN A 110 3.55 8.56 -2.59
C GLN A 110 2.60 7.43 -2.19
N ILE A 111 3.04 6.51 -1.31
CA ILE A 111 2.17 5.45 -0.79
C ILE A 111 0.99 6.05 -0.02
N VAL A 112 1.21 7.10 0.78
CA VAL A 112 0.13 7.75 1.53
C VAL A 112 -0.86 8.42 0.59
N VAL A 113 -0.40 9.12 -0.44
CA VAL A 113 -1.28 9.76 -1.43
C VAL A 113 -2.16 8.72 -2.11
N LEU A 114 -1.56 7.64 -2.65
CA LEU A 114 -2.31 6.58 -3.33
C LEU A 114 -3.29 5.86 -2.40
N ALA A 115 -2.90 5.61 -1.15
CA ALA A 115 -3.79 5.04 -0.15
C ALA A 115 -4.97 5.96 0.18
N THR A 116 -4.72 7.27 0.24
CA THR A 116 -5.75 8.28 0.50
C THR A 116 -6.75 8.30 -0.65
N ASP A 117 -6.28 8.31 -1.89
CA ASP A 117 -7.14 8.26 -3.08
C ASP A 117 -8.06 7.03 -3.09
N ILE A 118 -7.55 5.86 -2.68
CA ILE A 118 -8.37 4.65 -2.51
C ILE A 118 -9.42 4.84 -1.43
N ILE A 119 -9.03 5.33 -0.25
CA ILE A 119 -9.95 5.52 0.89
C ILE A 119 -11.04 6.53 0.53
N GLU A 120 -10.69 7.65 -0.10
CA GLU A 120 -11.64 8.66 -0.55
C GLU A 120 -12.62 8.10 -1.58
N ALA A 121 -12.13 7.32 -2.55
CA ALA A 121 -12.99 6.66 -3.53
C ALA A 121 -13.96 5.67 -2.87
N LEU A 122 -13.49 4.87 -1.91
CA LEU A 122 -14.32 3.92 -1.16
C LEU A 122 -15.36 4.63 -0.29
N VAL A 123 -15.03 5.78 0.30
CA VAL A 123 -15.97 6.60 1.09
C VAL A 123 -16.99 7.29 0.19
N ALA A 124 -16.58 7.78 -0.98
CA ALA A 124 -17.49 8.37 -1.96
C ALA A 124 -18.49 7.34 -2.52
N ASP A 125 -18.04 6.11 -2.79
CA ASP A 125 -18.92 4.99 -3.18
C ASP A 125 -19.94 4.67 -2.08
N ALA A 126 -19.52 4.67 -0.81
CA ALA A 126 -20.40 4.48 0.34
C ALA A 126 -21.48 5.56 0.46
N ALA A 127 -21.18 6.80 0.11
CA ALA A 127 -22.16 7.90 0.14
C ALA A 127 -23.22 7.77 -0.97
N GLY A 128 -22.90 7.07 -2.07
CA GLY A 128 -23.83 6.76 -3.15
C GLY A 128 -24.70 5.52 -2.90
N ASP A 129 -24.26 4.63 -2.00
CA ASP A 129 -24.94 3.39 -1.65
C ASP A 129 -25.80 3.56 -0.37
N THR A 130 -27.11 3.36 -0.49
CA THR A 130 -28.05 3.50 0.63
C THR A 130 -28.14 2.24 1.49
N THR A 131 -27.38 1.19 1.17
CA THR A 131 -27.42 -0.09 1.89
C THR A 131 -26.48 -0.09 3.12
N VAL A 132 -26.99 -0.59 4.25
CA VAL A 132 -26.28 -0.62 5.55
C VAL A 132 -25.07 -1.55 5.56
N SER A 133 -24.98 -2.50 4.63
CA SER A 133 -23.96 -3.56 4.65
C SER A 133 -22.71 -3.25 3.81
N GLY A 134 -22.67 -2.10 3.11
CA GLY A 134 -21.64 -1.78 2.13
C GLY A 134 -21.72 -2.68 0.89
N SER A 135 -21.35 -2.13 -0.26
CA SER A 135 -21.21 -2.91 -1.49
C SER A 135 -20.17 -4.04 -1.31
N PRO A 136 -20.48 -5.31 -1.65
CA PRO A 136 -19.51 -6.41 -1.59
C PRO A 136 -18.21 -6.11 -2.36
N ARG A 137 -18.32 -5.35 -3.45
CA ARG A 137 -17.18 -4.89 -4.25
C ARG A 137 -16.28 -3.93 -3.46
N ARG A 138 -16.87 -3.03 -2.70
CA ARG A 138 -16.15 -2.05 -1.86
C ARG A 138 -15.38 -2.76 -0.75
N ASN A 139 -16.00 -3.72 -0.08
CA ASN A 139 -15.36 -4.52 0.97
C ASN A 139 -14.21 -5.36 0.41
N ASP A 140 -14.43 -6.04 -0.72
CA ASP A 140 -13.37 -6.77 -1.43
C ASP A 140 -12.17 -5.87 -1.77
N LEU A 141 -12.43 -4.66 -2.29
CA LEU A 141 -11.35 -3.75 -2.67
C LEU A 141 -10.58 -3.24 -1.46
N ALA A 142 -11.27 -2.89 -0.37
CA ALA A 142 -10.64 -2.50 0.88
C ALA A 142 -9.79 -3.63 1.48
N GLU A 143 -10.29 -4.88 1.44
CA GLU A 143 -9.55 -6.07 1.88
C GLU A 143 -8.31 -6.33 1.02
N ARG A 144 -8.42 -6.22 -0.31
CA ARG A 144 -7.28 -6.36 -1.23
C ARG A 144 -6.22 -5.29 -1.01
N ALA A 145 -6.62 -4.03 -0.84
CA ALA A 145 -5.70 -2.94 -0.54
C ALA A 145 -4.97 -3.18 0.79
N ARG A 146 -5.71 -3.63 1.82
CA ARG A 146 -5.13 -3.98 3.12
C ARG A 146 -4.14 -5.15 3.00
N ALA A 147 -4.51 -6.19 2.27
CA ALA A 147 -3.68 -7.37 2.07
C ALA A 147 -2.37 -7.04 1.32
N ALA A 148 -2.44 -6.16 0.30
CA ALA A 148 -1.27 -5.68 -0.42
C ALA A 148 -0.30 -4.93 0.52
N MET A 149 -0.83 -3.99 1.33
CA MET A 149 -0.01 -3.25 2.30
C MET A 149 0.58 -4.15 3.39
N TYR A 150 -0.22 -5.09 3.92
CA TYR A 150 0.25 -6.05 4.91
C TYR A 150 1.37 -6.92 4.33
N THR A 151 1.19 -7.45 3.12
CA THR A 151 2.20 -8.29 2.44
C THR A 151 3.49 -7.49 2.21
N ALA A 152 3.38 -6.27 1.69
CA ALA A 152 4.54 -5.40 1.52
C ALA A 152 5.23 -5.12 2.86
N ARG A 153 4.48 -4.87 3.93
CA ARG A 153 5.05 -4.70 5.27
C ARG A 153 5.82 -5.94 5.72
N MET A 154 5.26 -7.14 5.54
CA MET A 154 5.90 -8.40 5.89
C MET A 154 7.18 -8.64 5.08
N ASP A 155 7.17 -8.38 3.77
CA ASP A 155 8.37 -8.48 2.92
C ASP A 155 9.48 -7.54 3.43
N LEU A 156 9.10 -6.31 3.79
CA LEU A 156 9.99 -5.30 4.38
C LEU A 156 10.38 -5.60 5.85
N GLU A 157 9.74 -6.58 6.50
CA GLU A 157 10.04 -7.08 7.85
C GLU A 157 11.08 -8.16 7.88
N THR A 158 11.14 -8.98 6.83
CA THR A 158 12.03 -10.14 6.78
C THR A 158 13.49 -9.70 6.89
N PRO A 159 14.18 -10.02 8.01
CA PRO A 159 15.62 -9.89 8.08
C PRO A 159 16.23 -10.96 7.18
N ARG A 160 17.41 -10.68 6.60
CA ARG A 160 18.19 -11.63 5.80
C ARG A 160 18.11 -13.05 6.41
N PRO A 161 17.90 -14.12 5.62
CA PRO A 161 18.33 -15.43 6.07
C PRO A 161 19.83 -15.29 6.36
N ARG A 162 20.22 -15.48 7.62
CA ARG A 162 21.64 -15.54 7.99
C ARG A 162 22.23 -16.63 7.12
N HIS A 163 23.08 -16.24 6.16
CA HIS A 163 23.94 -17.17 5.47
C HIS A 163 24.85 -17.73 6.56
N GLY A 164 24.43 -18.86 7.13
CA GLY A 164 25.20 -19.59 8.11
C GLY A 164 26.51 -19.95 7.43
N GLY A 165 27.59 -19.35 7.88
CA GLY A 165 28.92 -19.87 7.65
C GLY A 165 28.98 -21.28 8.22
N GLY A 166 28.67 -22.26 7.40
CA GLY A 166 29.01 -23.66 7.61
C GLY A 166 30.40 -23.89 7.03
N GLY A 167 31.40 -23.28 7.66
CA GLY A 167 32.77 -23.74 7.51
C GLY A 167 32.95 -24.98 8.39
N SER A 168 33.21 -26.12 7.76
CA SER A 168 34.09 -27.20 8.22
C SER A 168 34.26 -28.19 7.07
#